data_AF-A0A534U4A4-F1
#
_entry.id   AF-A0A534U4A4-F1
#
_cell.length_a   1.000
_cell.length_b   1.000
_cell.length_c   1.000
_cell.angle_alpha   90.00
_cell.angle_beta   90.00
_cell.angle_gamma   90.00
#
_symmetry.space_group_name_H-M   'P 1'
#
loop_
_entity.id
_entity.type
_entity.pdbx_description
1 polymer ?
#
loop_
_entity_poly.entity_id
_entity_poly.type
_entity_poly.pdbx_seq_one_letter_code
_entity_poly.pdbx_strand_id
1 'polypeptide(L)'
;MATATAGESWLSREPLQPNPPLRPPAGKLIDRQKEMIEAALAESKGRVSGRSGAAAKLGIPSSTLESKIKALKIKKNRFKPD
;
A
#
# COMPACT_ATOMS: atom_id res chain seq x y z
N MET A 1 -46.27 7.07 -24.99
CA MET A 1 -44.85 7.05 -24.55
C MET A 1 -44.83 6.75 -23.05
N ALA A 2 -43.85 5.97 -22.60
CA ALA A 2 -43.94 5.02 -21.50
C ALA A 2 -44.05 5.57 -20.06
N THR A 3 -44.64 4.72 -19.22
CA THR A 3 -44.81 4.75 -17.77
C THR A 3 -43.51 4.64 -16.98
N ALA A 4 -43.41 5.27 -15.81
CA ALA A 4 -42.64 4.73 -14.69
C ALA A 4 -43.23 5.20 -13.35
N THR A 5 -44.08 4.35 -12.78
CA THR A 5 -44.37 4.30 -11.34
C THR A 5 -43.43 3.27 -10.72
N ALA A 6 -42.75 3.61 -9.64
CA ALA A 6 -42.10 2.74 -8.66
C ALA A 6 -41.35 3.69 -7.70
N GLY A 7 -41.72 3.83 -6.43
CA GLY A 7 -42.01 2.77 -5.49
C GLY A 7 -40.82 2.67 -4.55
N GLU A 8 -40.73 3.60 -3.60
CA GLU A 8 -39.75 3.59 -2.50
C GLU A 8 -40.16 2.48 -1.51
N SER A 9 -39.96 1.25 -1.97
CA SER A 9 -39.82 0.08 -1.11
C SER A 9 -38.44 0.12 -0.45
N TRP A 10 -38.27 -0.67 0.61
CA TRP A 10 -36.99 -1.12 1.18
C TRP A 10 -36.44 -0.38 2.41
N LEU A 11 -37.27 0.25 3.26
CA LEU A 11 -36.92 0.43 4.68
C LEU A 11 -37.07 -0.91 5.43
N SER A 12 -36.17 -1.86 5.18
CA SER A 12 -35.86 -2.98 6.10
C SER A 12 -34.64 -3.75 5.61
N ARG A 13 -33.46 -3.33 6.07
CA ARG A 13 -32.45 -4.28 6.58
C ARG A 13 -31.43 -3.53 7.42
N GLU A 14 -31.49 -3.78 8.73
CA GLU A 14 -30.32 -3.64 9.59
C GLU A 14 -29.11 -4.31 8.94
N PRO A 15 -27.97 -3.64 8.86
CA PRO A 15 -26.69 -4.30 8.95
C PRO A 15 -26.29 -4.26 10.42
N LEU A 16 -26.54 -5.37 11.12
CA LEU A 16 -25.71 -5.84 12.21
C LEU A 16 -24.26 -5.95 11.68
N GLN A 17 -23.52 -4.84 11.70
CA GLN A 17 -22.09 -4.86 11.49
C GLN A 17 -21.46 -3.96 12.56
N PRO A 18 -20.75 -4.52 13.56
CA PRO A 18 -19.88 -3.70 14.39
C PRO A 18 -18.91 -3.05 13.42
N ASN A 19 -19.04 -1.74 13.23
CA ASN A 19 -18.15 -0.92 12.42
C ASN A 19 -16.71 -1.27 12.81
N PRO A 20 -15.94 -2.06 12.01
CA PRO A 20 -14.53 -2.15 12.27
C PRO A 20 -14.03 -0.72 12.08
N PRO A 21 -13.22 -0.16 13.00
CA PRO A 21 -12.75 1.20 12.84
C PRO A 21 -12.19 1.31 11.42
N LEU A 22 -12.71 2.27 10.66
CA LEU A 22 -12.45 2.54 9.24
C LEU A 22 -10.98 2.92 8.95
N ARG A 23 -10.05 2.54 9.82
CA ARG A 23 -8.62 2.70 9.71
C ARG A 23 -8.01 1.31 9.92
N PRO A 24 -7.35 0.72 8.91
CA PRO A 24 -6.51 -0.43 9.18
C PRO A 24 -5.58 -0.09 10.35
N PRO A 25 -5.40 -1.00 11.33
CA PRO A 25 -4.50 -0.75 12.45
C PRO A 25 -3.17 -0.30 11.85
N ALA A 26 -2.59 0.80 12.34
CA ALA A 26 -1.43 1.43 11.71
C ALA A 26 -0.29 0.43 11.42
N GLY A 27 -0.18 -0.65 12.20
CA GLY A 27 0.73 -1.77 11.95
C GLY A 27 0.52 -2.47 10.60
N LYS A 28 -0.72 -2.66 10.14
CA LYS A 28 -1.03 -3.29 8.83
C LYS A 28 -0.66 -2.39 7.66
N LEU A 29 -0.73 -1.06 7.83
CA LEU A 29 -0.22 -0.11 6.84
C LEU A 29 1.30 -0.12 6.76
N ILE A 30 1.97 -0.19 7.92
CA ILE A 30 3.43 -0.29 8.00
C ILE A 30 3.93 -1.57 7.34
N ASP A 31 3.26 -2.70 7.60
CA ASP A 31 3.60 -4.00 7.02
C ASP A 31 3.47 -3.99 5.49
N ARG A 32 2.33 -3.50 4.99
CA ARG A 32 2.12 -3.33 3.54
C ARG A 32 3.15 -2.39 2.91
N GLN A 33 3.48 -1.28 3.58
CA GLN A 33 4.48 -0.35 3.08
C GLN A 33 5.87 -1.00 3.06
N LYS A 34 6.20 -1.83 4.05
CA LYS A 34 7.44 -2.60 4.11
C LYS A 34 7.49 -3.59 2.94
N GLU A 35 6.42 -4.35 2.72
CA GLU A 35 6.27 -5.29 1.60
C GLU A 35 6.47 -4.60 0.24
N MET A 36 5.83 -3.45 0.02
CA MET A 36 6.01 -2.68 -1.22
C MET A 36 7.46 -2.25 -1.45
N ILE A 37 8.15 -1.85 -0.38
CA ILE A 37 9.57 -1.47 -0.46
C ILE A 37 10.46 -2.69 -0.71
N GLU A 38 10.18 -3.82 -0.05
CA GLU A 38 10.92 -5.06 -0.24
C GLU A 38 10.75 -5.60 -1.67
N ALA A 39 9.54 -5.58 -2.21
CA ALA A 39 9.27 -5.96 -3.60
C ALA A 39 10.03 -5.06 -4.59
N ALA A 40 9.99 -3.74 -4.38
CA ALA A 40 10.73 -2.80 -5.23
C ALA A 40 12.26 -2.99 -5.14
N LEU A 41 12.78 -3.29 -3.94
CA LEU A 41 14.20 -3.61 -3.73
C LEU A 41 14.60 -4.93 -4.38
N ALA A 42 13.76 -5.96 -4.30
CA ALA A 42 14.00 -7.25 -4.95
C ALA A 42 14.08 -7.09 -6.47
N GLU A 43 13.11 -6.39 -7.06
CA GLU A 43 13.08 -6.14 -8.50
C GLU A 43 14.27 -5.27 -8.96
N SER A 44 14.67 -4.31 -8.13
CA SER A 44 15.81 -3.42 -8.40
C SER A 44 17.16 -4.02 -7.98
N LYS A 45 17.23 -5.29 -7.59
CA LYS A 45 18.48 -5.96 -7.17
C LYS A 45 19.22 -5.20 -6.05
N GLY A 46 18.45 -4.70 -5.08
CA GLY A 46 18.95 -3.92 -3.94
C GLY A 46 19.43 -2.51 -4.28
N ARG A 47 19.23 -2.04 -5.52
CA ARG A 47 19.54 -0.68 -5.93
C ARG A 47 18.43 0.28 -5.49
N VAL A 48 18.76 1.21 -4.62
CA VAL A 48 17.81 2.24 -4.13
C VAL A 48 17.68 3.39 -5.13
N SER A 49 18.80 3.86 -5.68
CA SER A 49 18.89 5.07 -6.50
C SER A 49 19.09 4.78 -7.99
N GLY A 50 18.69 5.74 -8.84
CA GLY A 50 18.85 5.67 -10.29
C GLY A 50 17.59 5.25 -11.03
N ARG A 51 17.62 5.33 -12.37
CA ARG A 51 16.46 5.06 -13.25
C ARG A 51 15.86 3.66 -13.07
N SER A 52 16.68 2.68 -12.71
CA SER A 52 16.26 1.29 -12.44
C SER A 52 16.25 0.95 -10.94
N GLY A 53 16.27 1.95 -10.06
CA GLY A 53 16.26 1.76 -8.61
C GLY A 53 14.85 1.67 -8.03
N ALA A 54 14.76 1.13 -6.82
CA ALA A 54 13.49 0.96 -6.10
C ALA A 54 12.75 2.29 -5.90
N ALA A 55 13.48 3.40 -5.74
CA ALA A 55 12.89 4.73 -5.61
C ALA A 55 12.15 5.15 -6.88
N ALA A 56 12.74 4.88 -8.05
CA ALA A 56 12.12 5.18 -9.34
C ALA A 56 10.89 4.29 -9.59
N LYS A 57 10.96 3.01 -9.18
CA LYS A 57 9.82 2.07 -9.25
C LYS A 57 8.64 2.50 -8.38
N LEU A 58 8.92 3.04 -7.20
CA LEU A 58 7.91 3.58 -6.28
C LEU A 58 7.51 5.03 -6.59
N GLY A 59 8.16 5.68 -7.55
CA GLY A 59 7.87 7.08 -7.92
C GLY A 59 8.21 8.10 -6.81
N ILE A 60 9.10 7.75 -5.88
CA ILE A 60 9.49 8.61 -4.76
C ILE A 60 10.97 9.01 -4.85
N PRO A 61 11.38 10.13 -4.22
CA PRO A 61 12.79 10.48 -4.12
C PRO A 61 13.60 9.38 -3.42
N SER A 62 14.83 9.15 -3.87
CA SER A 62 15.75 8.20 -3.24
C SER A 62 15.96 8.51 -1.76
N SER A 63 16.08 9.78 -1.40
CA SER A 63 16.21 10.23 0.00
C SER A 63 15.01 9.83 0.86
N THR A 64 13.79 9.95 0.32
CA THR A 64 12.56 9.51 0.99
C THR A 64 12.56 7.99 1.19
N LEU A 65 12.93 7.24 0.15
CA LEU A 65 13.01 5.78 0.24
C LEU A 65 14.06 5.34 1.27
N GLU A 66 15.23 6.00 1.30
CA GLU A 66 16.27 5.71 2.30
C GLU A 66 15.80 5.95 3.73
N SER A 67 15.07 7.05 3.95
CA SER A 67 14.50 7.34 5.28
C SER A 67 13.46 6.29 5.68
N LYS A 68 12.59 5.86 4.75
CA LYS A 68 11.63 4.76 4.98
C LYS A 68 12.32 3.44 5.27
N ILE A 69 13.37 3.08 4.52
CA ILE A 69 14.16 1.87 4.75
C ILE A 69 14.79 1.86 6.15
N LYS A 70 15.34 3.00 6.60
CA LYS A 70 15.88 3.16 7.95
C LYS A 70 14.80 3.05 9.02
N ALA A 71 13.67 3.75 8.84
CA ALA A 71 12.54 3.73 9.78
C ALA A 71 11.92 2.33 9.94
N LEU A 72 11.82 1.58 8.83
CA LEU A 72 11.25 0.23 8.79
C LEU A 72 12.28 -0.88 9.00
N LYS A 73 13.54 -0.53 9.28
CA LYS A 73 14.67 -1.46 9.46
C LYS A 73 14.79 -2.52 8.34
N ILE A 74 14.55 -2.12 7.09
CA ILE A 74 14.60 -3.03 5.93
C ILE A 74 16.06 -3.26 5.54
N LYS A 75 16.48 -4.53 5.44
CA LYS A 75 17.86 -4.88 5.05
C LYS A 75 18.04 -4.83 3.53
N LYS A 76 18.27 -3.63 2.99
CA LYS A 76 18.53 -3.41 1.54
C LYS A 76 19.63 -4.31 0.95
N ASN A 77 20.64 -4.67 1.75
CA ASN A 77 21.77 -5.52 1.36
C ASN A 77 21.39 -6.97 1.06
N ARG A 78 20.24 -7.46 1.54
CA ARG A 78 19.78 -8.83 1.24
C ARG A 78 19.32 -8.98 -0.22
N PHE A 79 19.05 -7.87 -0.90
CA PHE A 79 18.57 -7.86 -2.28
C PHE A 79 19.67 -7.56 -3.30
N LYS A 80 20.89 -7.21 -2.86
CA LYS A 80 22.02 -7.02 -3.77
C LYS A 80 22.54 -8.39 -4.19
N PRO A 81 22.62 -8.69 -5.49
CA PRO A 81 23.37 -9.87 -5.95
C PRO A 81 24.83 -9.67 -5.56
N ASP A 82 25.46 -10.76 -5.08
CA ASP A 82 26.89 -10.83 -4.78
C ASP A 82 27.72 -10.50 -6.03
#